data_AF-A0A961XY06-F1
#
_entry.id   AF-A0A961XY06-F1
#
_cell.length_a   1.000
_cell.length_b   1.000
_cell.length_c   1.000
_cell.angle_alpha   90.00
_cell.angle_beta   90.00
_cell.angle_gamma   90.00
#
_symmetry.space_group_name_H-M   'P 1'
#
loop_
_entity.id
_entity.type
_entity.pdbx_description
1 polymer ?
#
loop_
_entity_poly.entity_id
_entity_poly.type
_entity_poly.pdbx_seq_one_letter_code
_entity_poly.pdbx_strand_id
1 'polypeptide(L)'
;MTATPSLELPHILPAQAQKHVTHNEALERLDTVVQLSVSAFAAAPPAAPAEGECFIVEAGAGGVFAGSDNKVARSRDGTWEFFSPKPGWRVWLEDGTRLLVWDGSEWSAAVAELPLLGVGRTADETTRFAVSSAASLFTHRGAGHQLKVNKAESGDTAAVLFQTGLSGRAEIGTVGDDDLHVKVSPDGSSWLTAMHVDATTGRVAFPNGGVRELLAENRTFHVRTDGDDGNDGRDATSDRAFATIQRAVDAALALDSGLSDIEILVAPGTYVGSVVVGTALAGRGRLILRGTGGAAADVVISAPGGHAVSLANGARLDVRRLTLEAASRGLDANNRAFLEFSDLDFGDCGAAHIYATDARIVGSGNYRITGDAPYHVVALTRAYITISYNAIDMPATRSFSGAFAFALSQAIIEAYSCTFTGTATGTRYYAGVAAIIFTAGGVGYFPGSVAGGVDAGTYALYV
;
A
#
# COMPACT_ATOMS: atom_id res chain seq x y z
N MET A 1 -24.19 -47.05 65.94
CA MET A 1 -24.07 -46.93 64.47
C MET A 1 -23.54 -48.24 63.90
N THR A 2 -24.14 -48.78 62.84
CA THR A 2 -23.75 -50.06 62.20
C THR A 2 -22.89 -49.88 60.95
N ALA A 3 -22.69 -48.65 60.49
CA ALA A 3 -21.84 -48.29 59.37
C ALA A 3 -21.30 -46.86 59.54
N THR A 4 -20.30 -46.47 58.73
CA THR A 4 -19.76 -45.10 58.67
C THR A 4 -20.75 -44.14 57.99
N PRO A 5 -20.71 -42.83 58.29
CA PRO A 5 -21.76 -41.89 57.86
C PRO A 5 -21.71 -41.48 56.39
N SER A 6 -20.54 -41.45 55.73
CA SER A 6 -20.40 -40.88 54.38
C SER A 6 -20.42 -41.94 53.28
N LEU A 7 -19.69 -43.04 53.48
CA LEU A 7 -19.48 -44.13 52.53
C LEU A 7 -20.23 -45.41 52.92
N GLU A 8 -21.00 -45.40 54.01
CA GLU A 8 -21.79 -46.54 54.50
C GLU A 8 -20.94 -47.81 54.74
N LEU A 9 -19.69 -47.66 55.17
CA LEU A 9 -18.78 -48.79 55.42
C LEU A 9 -19.24 -49.57 56.66
N PRO A 10 -19.52 -50.88 56.56
CA PRO A 10 -20.10 -51.65 57.66
C PRO A 10 -19.12 -51.80 58.83
N HIS A 11 -19.60 -51.51 60.04
CA HIS A 11 -18.85 -51.70 61.27
C HIS A 11 -18.83 -53.16 61.72
N ILE A 12 -17.70 -53.60 62.27
CA ILE A 12 -17.62 -54.87 63.00
C ILE A 12 -18.41 -54.73 64.29
N LEU A 13 -19.31 -55.68 64.58
CA LEU A 13 -20.11 -55.71 65.80
C LEU A 13 -19.24 -55.88 67.06
N PRO A 14 -19.70 -55.42 68.24
CA PRO A 14 -19.00 -55.62 69.52
C PRO A 14 -18.73 -57.10 69.86
N ALA A 15 -17.89 -57.34 70.89
CA ALA A 15 -17.50 -58.66 71.39
C ALA A 15 -16.58 -59.52 70.48
N GLN A 16 -15.96 -58.91 69.47
CA GLN A 16 -14.95 -59.55 68.60
C GLN A 16 -13.51 -59.39 69.14
N ALA A 17 -13.25 -59.80 70.39
CA ALA A 17 -11.93 -59.69 71.05
C ALA A 17 -11.27 -58.30 70.89
N GLN A 18 -12.07 -57.23 71.04
CA GLN A 18 -11.67 -55.82 70.87
C GLN A 18 -11.15 -55.39 69.48
N LYS A 19 -11.11 -56.27 68.47
CA LYS A 19 -10.70 -55.90 67.09
C LYS A 19 -11.61 -54.86 66.42
N HIS A 20 -12.89 -54.87 66.79
CA HIS A 20 -13.88 -53.90 66.32
C HIS A 20 -13.51 -52.45 66.66
N VAL A 21 -12.74 -52.21 67.72
CA VAL A 21 -12.36 -50.85 68.13
C VAL A 21 -11.41 -50.23 67.09
N THR A 22 -10.24 -50.84 66.89
CA THR A 22 -9.21 -50.29 66.00
C THR A 22 -9.59 -50.37 64.52
N HIS A 23 -10.35 -51.39 64.12
CA HIS A 23 -10.79 -51.52 62.74
C HIS A 23 -11.88 -50.50 62.38
N ASN A 24 -12.91 -50.35 63.22
CA ASN A 24 -13.96 -49.37 62.94
C ASN A 24 -13.39 -47.94 63.00
N GLU A 25 -12.43 -47.65 63.88
CA GLU A 25 -11.72 -46.37 63.87
C GLU A 25 -10.99 -46.13 62.52
N ALA A 26 -10.36 -47.15 61.94
CA ALA A 26 -9.72 -47.04 60.63
C ALA A 26 -10.75 -46.80 59.51
N LEU A 27 -11.92 -47.47 59.56
CA LEU A 27 -13.01 -47.24 58.60
C LEU A 27 -13.54 -45.82 58.68
N GLU A 28 -13.71 -45.28 59.89
CA GLU A 28 -14.16 -43.91 60.14
C GLU A 28 -13.18 -42.87 59.61
N ARG A 29 -11.86 -43.13 59.74
CA ARG A 29 -10.85 -42.28 59.11
C ARG A 29 -10.96 -42.35 57.59
N LEU A 30 -11.05 -43.54 57.01
CA LEU A 30 -11.19 -43.71 55.56
C LEU A 30 -12.46 -43.03 55.00
N ASP A 31 -13.57 -43.13 55.72
CA ASP A 31 -14.84 -42.47 55.39
C ASP A 31 -14.68 -40.97 55.17
N THR A 32 -13.81 -40.35 55.97
CA THR A 32 -13.53 -38.91 55.90
C THR A 32 -12.59 -38.56 54.75
N VAL A 33 -11.46 -39.27 54.62
CA VAL A 33 -10.37 -38.80 53.75
C VAL A 33 -10.49 -39.23 52.29
N VAL A 34 -11.26 -40.28 51.98
CA VAL A 34 -11.30 -40.85 50.62
C VAL A 34 -12.08 -39.98 49.64
N GLN A 35 -13.21 -39.40 50.07
CA GLN A 35 -14.04 -38.47 49.31
C GLN A 35 -14.10 -37.12 50.03
N LEU A 36 -12.94 -36.64 50.47
CA LEU A 36 -12.85 -35.49 51.36
C LEU A 36 -13.48 -34.24 50.74
N SER A 37 -14.57 -33.79 51.34
CA SER A 37 -15.22 -32.50 51.09
C SER A 37 -15.15 -31.68 52.36
N VAL A 38 -14.76 -30.42 52.24
CA VAL A 38 -14.71 -29.48 53.37
C VAL A 38 -15.58 -28.28 53.05
N SER A 39 -16.31 -27.81 54.06
CA SER A 39 -17.25 -26.72 53.89
C SER A 39 -16.52 -25.39 53.66
N ALA A 40 -15.52 -25.09 54.49
CA ALA A 40 -14.70 -23.88 54.38
C ALA A 40 -13.33 -24.01 55.06
N PHE A 41 -12.52 -22.96 54.93
CA PHE A 41 -11.43 -22.68 55.87
C PHE A 41 -11.99 -22.04 57.15
N ALA A 42 -11.44 -22.38 58.31
CA ALA A 42 -11.91 -21.87 59.60
C ALA A 42 -10.80 -21.63 60.63
N ALA A 43 -10.72 -20.41 61.18
CA ALA A 43 -9.85 -20.04 62.31
C ALA A 43 -10.37 -20.45 63.69
N ALA A 44 -11.62 -20.91 63.79
CA ALA A 44 -12.24 -21.37 65.03
C ALA A 44 -13.37 -22.37 64.72
N PRO A 45 -13.71 -23.29 65.64
CA PRO A 45 -14.81 -24.22 65.43
C PRO A 45 -16.15 -23.46 65.28
N PRO A 46 -16.99 -23.80 64.30
CA PRO A 46 -18.35 -23.28 64.19
C PRO A 46 -19.16 -23.50 65.47
N ALA A 47 -20.14 -22.62 65.74
CA ALA A 47 -20.95 -22.70 66.95
C ALA A 47 -21.88 -23.93 66.99
N ALA A 48 -22.26 -24.44 65.82
CA ALA A 48 -23.13 -25.62 65.67
C ALA A 48 -22.76 -26.38 64.38
N PRO A 49 -21.62 -27.11 64.36
CA PRO A 49 -21.23 -27.90 63.20
C PRO A 49 -22.19 -29.09 63.03
N ALA A 50 -22.49 -29.46 61.79
CA ALA A 50 -23.17 -30.72 61.51
C ALA A 50 -22.26 -31.91 61.87
N GLU A 51 -22.86 -33.05 62.21
CA GLU A 51 -22.09 -34.28 62.46
C GLU A 51 -21.36 -34.68 61.16
N GLY A 52 -20.04 -34.92 61.24
CA GLY A 52 -19.20 -35.24 60.09
C GLY A 52 -18.77 -34.05 59.24
N GLU A 53 -19.22 -32.83 59.55
CA GLU A 53 -18.80 -31.63 58.82
C GLU A 53 -17.30 -31.41 58.95
N CYS A 54 -16.65 -31.13 57.82
CA CYS A 54 -15.20 -31.03 57.73
C CYS A 54 -14.78 -29.61 57.34
N PHE A 55 -13.68 -29.14 57.94
CA PHE A 55 -13.08 -27.84 57.70
C PHE A 55 -11.57 -27.97 57.50
N ILE A 56 -10.97 -27.03 56.80
CA ILE A 56 -9.52 -26.84 56.84
C ILE A 56 -9.22 -25.81 57.94
N VAL A 57 -8.39 -26.17 58.90
CA VAL A 57 -7.99 -25.27 59.99
C VAL A 57 -7.06 -24.20 59.45
N GLU A 58 -7.41 -22.93 59.62
CA GLU A 58 -6.56 -21.81 59.21
C GLU A 58 -5.29 -21.71 60.06
N ALA A 59 -4.23 -21.14 59.49
CA ALA A 59 -3.00 -20.89 60.24
C ALA A 59 -3.24 -19.91 61.39
N GLY A 60 -2.79 -20.27 62.60
CA GLY A 60 -3.01 -19.45 63.80
C GLY A 60 -4.42 -19.58 64.38
N ALA A 61 -5.13 -20.67 64.07
CA ALA A 61 -6.46 -20.91 64.59
C ALA A 61 -6.50 -20.94 66.14
N GLY A 62 -7.62 -20.53 66.70
CA GLY A 62 -7.84 -20.44 68.15
C GLY A 62 -8.72 -21.55 68.72
N GLY A 63 -8.90 -21.54 70.05
CA GLY A 63 -9.79 -22.47 70.74
C GLY A 63 -9.37 -23.94 70.56
N VAL A 64 -10.32 -24.82 70.24
CA VAL A 64 -10.07 -26.25 70.02
C VAL A 64 -9.23 -26.50 68.75
N PHE A 65 -9.15 -25.53 67.84
CA PHE A 65 -8.35 -25.63 66.62
C PHE A 65 -6.88 -25.22 66.83
N ALA A 66 -6.53 -24.67 68.00
CA ALA A 66 -5.17 -24.22 68.28
C ALA A 66 -4.13 -25.34 68.13
N GLY A 67 -3.09 -25.08 67.34
CA GLY A 67 -2.01 -26.04 67.05
C GLY A 67 -2.36 -27.11 66.00
N SER A 68 -3.50 -26.97 65.33
CA SER A 68 -3.95 -27.86 64.25
C SER A 68 -3.97 -27.18 62.88
N ASP A 69 -3.18 -26.12 62.70
CA ASP A 69 -3.03 -25.39 61.44
C ASP A 69 -2.90 -26.31 60.23
N ASN A 70 -3.63 -26.00 59.16
CA ASN A 70 -3.70 -26.72 57.89
C ASN A 70 -4.22 -28.16 57.94
N LYS A 71 -4.57 -28.69 59.12
CA LYS A 71 -5.20 -29.99 59.24
C LYS A 71 -6.65 -29.93 58.80
N VAL A 72 -7.17 -31.08 58.40
CA VAL A 72 -8.60 -31.27 58.20
C VAL A 72 -9.20 -31.54 59.57
N ALA A 73 -10.16 -30.73 60.00
CA ALA A 73 -10.93 -30.93 61.22
C ALA A 73 -12.30 -31.50 60.88
N ARG A 74 -12.67 -32.63 61.48
CA ARG A 74 -14.01 -33.25 61.37
C ARG A 74 -14.75 -33.15 62.69
N SER A 75 -15.97 -32.64 62.67
CA SER A 75 -16.87 -32.64 63.83
C SER A 75 -17.41 -34.05 64.07
N ARG A 76 -17.31 -34.55 65.30
CA ARG A 76 -17.83 -35.88 65.68
C ARG A 76 -18.20 -35.98 67.16
N ASP A 77 -19.42 -36.44 67.45
CA ASP A 77 -19.92 -36.67 68.83
C ASP A 77 -19.69 -35.45 69.76
N GLY A 78 -19.77 -34.23 69.22
CA GLY A 78 -19.50 -32.98 69.95
C GLY A 78 -18.00 -32.68 70.21
N THR A 79 -17.09 -33.42 69.57
CA THR A 79 -15.63 -33.24 69.61
C THR A 79 -15.07 -33.02 68.20
N TRP A 80 -13.75 -32.76 68.09
CA TRP A 80 -13.07 -32.54 66.82
C TRP A 80 -11.95 -33.55 66.61
N GLU A 81 -11.98 -34.24 65.47
CA GLU A 81 -10.91 -35.10 64.99
C GLU A 81 -10.07 -34.37 63.95
N PHE A 82 -8.74 -34.42 64.07
CA PHE A 82 -7.82 -33.72 63.17
C PHE A 82 -6.98 -34.69 62.33
N PHE A 83 -6.91 -34.44 61.03
CA PHE A 83 -6.15 -35.22 60.07
C PHE A 83 -5.03 -34.38 59.48
N SER A 84 -3.79 -34.82 59.69
CA SER A 84 -2.61 -34.18 59.08
C SER A 84 -2.50 -34.56 57.60
N PRO A 85 -2.57 -33.59 56.67
CA PRO A 85 -2.44 -33.88 55.25
C PRO A 85 -1.03 -34.33 54.87
N LYS A 86 -0.94 -35.10 53.79
CA LYS A 86 0.33 -35.48 53.15
C LYS A 86 0.39 -34.89 51.75
N PRO A 87 1.59 -34.57 51.21
CA PRO A 87 1.72 -34.05 49.86
C PRO A 87 0.92 -34.88 48.85
N GLY A 88 0.10 -34.20 48.03
CA GLY A 88 -0.80 -34.83 47.06
C GLY A 88 -2.19 -35.20 47.59
N TRP A 89 -2.49 -34.97 48.89
CA TRP A 89 -3.87 -35.05 49.39
C TRP A 89 -4.76 -34.06 48.66
N ARG A 90 -6.00 -34.47 48.39
CA ARG A 90 -6.99 -33.71 47.62
C ARG A 90 -8.23 -33.48 48.48
N VAL A 91 -8.81 -32.29 48.34
CA VAL A 91 -10.05 -31.92 49.02
C VAL A 91 -10.91 -31.08 48.10
N TRP A 92 -12.21 -31.37 48.09
CA TRP A 92 -13.20 -30.50 47.47
C TRP A 92 -13.57 -29.40 48.48
N LEU A 93 -13.32 -28.14 48.12
CA LEU A 93 -13.78 -27.00 48.90
C LEU A 93 -15.17 -26.59 48.40
N GLU A 94 -16.18 -26.75 49.24
CA GLU A 94 -17.57 -26.42 48.92
C GLU A 94 -17.73 -24.91 48.73
N ASP A 95 -17.14 -24.11 49.65
CA ASP A 95 -17.05 -22.65 49.54
C ASP A 95 -16.05 -22.24 48.45
N GLY A 96 -16.54 -22.12 47.22
CA GLY A 96 -15.74 -21.77 46.04
C GLY A 96 -15.61 -22.88 44.99
N THR A 97 -16.28 -24.03 45.23
CA THR A 97 -16.46 -25.13 44.24
C THR A 97 -15.19 -25.49 43.48
N ARG A 98 -14.11 -25.75 44.22
CA ARG A 98 -12.78 -26.02 43.63
C ARG A 98 -12.05 -27.15 44.33
N LEU A 99 -11.22 -27.85 43.56
CA LEU A 99 -10.31 -28.87 44.07
C LEU A 99 -9.04 -28.22 44.61
N LEU A 100 -8.69 -28.51 45.85
CA LEU A 100 -7.41 -28.14 46.45
C LEU A 100 -6.51 -29.36 46.58
N VAL A 101 -5.19 -29.13 46.51
CA VAL A 101 -4.14 -30.11 46.73
C VAL A 101 -3.21 -29.59 47.82
N TRP A 102 -2.83 -30.47 48.74
CA TRP A 102 -1.78 -30.17 49.71
C TRP A 102 -0.41 -30.34 49.06
N ASP A 103 0.38 -29.27 48.96
CA ASP A 103 1.72 -29.30 48.34
C ASP A 103 2.85 -29.71 49.30
N GLY A 104 2.54 -29.82 50.60
CA GLY A 104 3.51 -30.04 51.67
C GLY A 104 3.61 -28.88 52.66
N SER A 105 3.12 -27.71 52.29
CA SER A 105 3.14 -26.47 53.08
C SER A 105 1.80 -25.76 53.15
N GLU A 106 1.00 -25.77 52.07
CA GLU A 106 -0.31 -25.15 52.01
C GLU A 106 -1.31 -25.94 51.15
N TRP A 107 -2.59 -25.63 51.30
CA TRP A 107 -3.67 -26.10 50.42
C TRP A 107 -3.85 -25.11 49.27
N SER A 108 -3.47 -25.49 48.07
CA SER A 108 -3.54 -24.64 46.87
C SER A 108 -4.45 -25.23 45.80
N ALA A 109 -4.89 -24.44 44.83
CA ALA A 109 -5.73 -24.92 43.73
C ALA A 109 -4.99 -26.00 42.93
N ALA A 110 -5.69 -27.10 42.61
CA ALA A 110 -5.10 -28.24 41.92
C ALA A 110 -4.48 -27.88 40.55
N VAL A 111 -4.95 -26.81 39.92
CA VAL A 111 -4.43 -26.27 38.65
C VAL A 111 -4.26 -24.76 38.81
N ALA A 112 -3.05 -24.32 39.17
CA ALA A 112 -2.70 -22.91 39.21
C ALA A 112 -2.21 -22.42 37.83
N GLU A 113 -1.44 -23.25 37.12
CA GLU A 113 -0.89 -22.96 35.80
C GLU A 113 -1.00 -24.19 34.89
N LEU A 114 -1.40 -23.97 33.64
CA LEU A 114 -1.42 -25.01 32.61
C LEU A 114 -0.19 -24.85 31.72
N PRO A 115 0.85 -25.71 31.85
CA PRO A 115 2.07 -25.56 31.08
C PRO A 115 1.86 -25.79 29.58
N LEU A 116 0.86 -26.62 29.23
CA LEU A 116 0.44 -26.97 27.87
C LEU A 116 -1.09 -27.13 27.86
N LEU A 117 -1.78 -26.53 26.89
CA LEU A 117 -3.22 -26.64 26.68
C LEU A 117 -3.52 -26.91 25.21
N GLY A 118 -3.92 -28.14 24.92
CA GLY A 118 -4.32 -28.59 23.58
C GLY A 118 -5.83 -28.80 23.47
N VAL A 119 -6.47 -28.23 22.45
CA VAL A 119 -7.88 -28.43 22.11
C VAL A 119 -7.96 -29.08 20.72
N GLY A 120 -8.23 -30.39 20.66
CA GLY A 120 -8.27 -31.14 19.39
C GLY A 120 -6.89 -31.46 18.80
N ARG A 121 -5.79 -31.06 19.46
CA ARG A 121 -4.40 -31.37 19.08
C ARG A 121 -3.48 -31.29 20.32
N THR A 122 -2.36 -32.00 20.30
CA THR A 122 -1.29 -31.88 21.29
C THR A 122 -0.60 -30.51 21.17
N ALA A 123 -0.48 -29.79 22.30
CA ALA A 123 0.34 -28.59 22.42
C ALA A 123 1.81 -28.97 22.66
N ASP A 124 2.74 -28.05 22.36
CA ASP A 124 4.18 -28.25 22.52
C ASP A 124 4.85 -27.03 23.17
N GLU A 125 6.17 -27.09 23.40
CA GLU A 125 6.90 -26.03 24.10
C GLU A 125 6.92 -24.70 23.33
N THR A 126 6.71 -24.72 22.01
CA THR A 126 6.62 -23.53 21.16
C THR A 126 5.18 -23.00 21.10
N THR A 127 4.21 -23.89 20.89
CA THR A 127 2.77 -23.59 20.82
C THR A 127 2.07 -24.17 22.06
N ARG A 128 2.24 -23.49 23.20
CA ARG A 128 1.70 -23.96 24.49
C ARG A 128 0.19 -23.91 24.58
N PHE A 129 -0.47 -23.08 23.76
CA PHE A 129 -1.91 -23.11 23.55
C PHE A 129 -2.19 -23.46 22.08
N ALA A 130 -2.62 -24.70 21.84
CA ALA A 130 -2.85 -25.22 20.49
C ALA A 130 -4.32 -25.58 20.29
N VAL A 131 -4.96 -25.04 19.25
CA VAL A 131 -6.36 -25.32 18.92
C VAL A 131 -6.47 -25.88 17.51
N SER A 132 -7.04 -27.08 17.38
CA SER A 132 -7.41 -27.71 16.11
C SER A 132 -8.92 -27.93 16.12
N SER A 133 -9.64 -26.89 15.69
CA SER A 133 -11.10 -26.81 15.65
C SER A 133 -11.54 -26.04 14.40
N ALA A 134 -12.81 -26.12 14.03
CA ALA A 134 -13.38 -25.31 12.95
C ALA A 134 -13.36 -23.80 13.26
N ALA A 135 -13.39 -23.42 14.54
CA ALA A 135 -13.32 -22.03 15.00
C ALA A 135 -12.75 -21.91 16.42
N SER A 136 -12.22 -20.73 16.74
CA SER A 136 -11.86 -20.29 18.10
C SER A 136 -12.55 -18.96 18.38
N LEU A 137 -13.28 -18.84 19.49
CA LEU A 137 -13.95 -17.59 19.91
C LEU A 137 -13.29 -17.04 21.17
N PHE A 138 -12.74 -15.82 21.07
CA PHE A 138 -12.27 -15.04 22.21
C PHE A 138 -13.26 -13.90 22.46
N THR A 139 -14.01 -13.99 23.56
CA THR A 139 -15.10 -13.05 23.86
C THR A 139 -14.89 -12.33 25.19
N HIS A 140 -15.67 -11.28 25.40
CA HIS A 140 -15.57 -10.39 26.56
C HIS A 140 -16.45 -10.84 27.73
N ARG A 141 -16.08 -10.39 28.93
CA ARG A 141 -16.97 -10.35 30.10
C ARG A 141 -17.19 -8.88 30.47
N GLY A 142 -18.30 -8.29 30.04
CA GLY A 142 -18.58 -6.87 30.26
C GLY A 142 -18.17 -5.98 29.08
N ALA A 143 -17.38 -4.94 29.29
CA ALA A 143 -17.24 -3.83 28.32
C ALA A 143 -16.22 -4.06 27.18
N GLY A 144 -15.34 -5.07 27.23
CA GLY A 144 -14.36 -5.28 26.17
C GLY A 144 -13.48 -6.53 26.33
N HIS A 145 -12.70 -6.81 25.28
CA HIS A 145 -11.72 -7.88 25.19
C HIS A 145 -10.46 -7.35 24.48
N GLN A 146 -9.28 -7.75 24.93
CA GLN A 146 -8.00 -7.36 24.34
C GLN A 146 -7.09 -8.58 24.22
N LEU A 147 -6.45 -8.73 23.05
CA LEU A 147 -5.32 -9.64 22.87
C LEU A 147 -4.03 -8.83 23.02
N LYS A 148 -3.22 -9.19 24.01
CA LYS A 148 -1.89 -8.57 24.23
C LYS A 148 -0.84 -9.48 23.63
N VAL A 149 -0.18 -9.02 22.55
CA VAL A 149 0.95 -9.70 21.91
C VAL A 149 2.18 -8.85 22.17
N ASN A 150 3.18 -9.40 22.85
CA ASN A 150 4.36 -8.68 23.28
C ASN A 150 5.61 -9.32 22.69
N LYS A 151 6.56 -8.49 22.25
CA LYS A 151 7.90 -8.90 21.82
C LYS A 151 8.94 -8.38 22.81
N ALA A 152 10.11 -9.01 22.89
CA ALA A 152 11.12 -8.68 23.89
C ALA A 152 11.94 -7.45 23.50
N GLU A 153 12.31 -7.36 22.23
CA GLU A 153 13.10 -6.26 21.67
C GLU A 153 12.42 -5.66 20.44
N SER A 154 12.84 -4.45 20.02
CA SER A 154 12.23 -3.79 18.86
C SER A 154 12.46 -4.58 17.56
N GLY A 155 13.58 -5.28 17.43
CA GLY A 155 13.90 -6.12 16.27
C GLY A 155 13.14 -7.45 16.19
N ASP A 156 12.36 -7.80 17.21
CA ASP A 156 11.61 -9.04 17.27
C ASP A 156 10.27 -8.96 16.51
N THR A 157 9.53 -10.07 16.51
CA THR A 157 8.22 -10.20 15.87
C THR A 157 7.11 -10.41 16.89
N ALA A 158 6.08 -9.56 16.84
CA ALA A 158 4.79 -9.76 17.49
C ALA A 158 3.68 -9.61 16.46
N ALA A 159 3.12 -10.74 16.01
CA ALA A 159 2.19 -10.77 14.87
C ALA A 159 1.15 -11.88 14.94
N VAL A 160 0.08 -11.71 14.16
CA VAL A 160 -0.82 -12.80 13.77
C VAL A 160 -0.36 -13.35 12.43
N LEU A 161 0.06 -14.62 12.40
CA LEU A 161 0.55 -15.31 11.22
C LEU A 161 -0.55 -16.19 10.60
N PHE A 162 -0.85 -15.97 9.33
CA PHE A 162 -1.77 -16.79 8.53
C PHE A 162 -0.99 -17.82 7.73
N GLN A 163 -1.39 -19.10 7.83
CA GLN A 163 -0.65 -20.21 7.24
C GLN A 163 -1.53 -21.12 6.37
N THR A 164 -0.92 -21.76 5.37
CA THR A 164 -1.50 -22.89 4.62
C THR A 164 -0.52 -24.06 4.70
N GLY A 165 -0.98 -25.22 5.20
CA GLY A 165 -0.10 -26.39 5.34
C GLY A 165 1.11 -26.13 6.24
N LEU A 166 0.96 -25.33 7.30
CA LEU A 166 2.03 -24.87 8.20
C LEU A 166 3.10 -23.96 7.56
N SER A 167 2.86 -23.47 6.34
CA SER A 167 3.72 -22.49 5.65
C SER A 167 3.06 -21.11 5.69
N GLY A 168 3.83 -20.07 6.06
CA GLY A 168 3.34 -18.69 6.18
C GLY A 168 2.87 -18.10 4.85
N ARG A 169 1.78 -17.33 4.85
CA ARG A 169 1.22 -16.68 3.65
C ARG A 169 0.96 -15.19 3.85
N ALA A 170 0.55 -14.80 5.04
CA ALA A 170 0.39 -13.41 5.41
C ALA A 170 0.67 -13.22 6.90
N GLU A 171 1.10 -12.04 7.29
CA GLU A 171 1.29 -11.66 8.69
C GLU A 171 0.90 -10.20 8.91
N ILE A 172 0.35 -9.90 10.10
CA ILE A 172 0.06 -8.54 10.55
C ILE A 172 0.57 -8.35 11.97
N GLY A 173 1.36 -7.30 12.19
CA GLY A 173 1.96 -7.00 13.50
C GLY A 173 3.18 -6.10 13.42
N THR A 174 3.94 -6.03 14.50
CA THR A 174 5.25 -5.35 14.56
C THR A 174 6.34 -6.37 14.26
N VAL A 175 6.97 -6.28 13.09
CA VAL A 175 7.79 -7.37 12.52
C VAL A 175 9.17 -6.84 12.12
N GLY A 176 10.14 -6.94 13.02
CA GLY A 176 11.52 -6.48 12.78
C GLY A 176 11.78 -5.03 13.19
N ASP A 177 10.75 -4.31 13.62
CA ASP A 177 10.76 -2.96 14.18
C ASP A 177 9.43 -2.71 14.94
N ASP A 178 9.24 -1.52 15.49
CA ASP A 178 8.03 -1.11 16.22
C ASP A 178 6.89 -0.56 15.34
N ASP A 179 7.05 -0.57 14.01
CA ASP A 179 6.04 -0.12 13.07
C ASP A 179 4.98 -1.22 12.85
N LEU A 180 3.77 -0.83 12.44
CA LEU A 180 2.75 -1.81 12.06
C LEU A 180 2.95 -2.22 10.60
N HIS A 181 3.18 -3.51 10.37
CA HIS A 181 3.33 -4.08 9.04
C HIS A 181 2.19 -5.02 8.67
N VAL A 182 1.87 -5.06 7.38
CA VAL A 182 1.12 -6.15 6.74
C VAL A 182 2.01 -6.73 5.66
N LYS A 183 2.40 -8.00 5.82
CA LYS A 183 3.34 -8.67 4.91
C LYS A 183 2.69 -9.92 4.32
N VAL A 184 3.06 -10.24 3.08
CA VAL A 184 2.58 -11.43 2.35
C VAL A 184 3.75 -12.23 1.81
N SER A 185 3.58 -13.53 1.67
CA SER A 185 4.61 -14.44 1.19
C SER A 185 4.04 -15.48 0.22
N PRO A 186 4.64 -15.66 -0.98
CA PRO A 186 4.23 -16.71 -1.91
C PRO A 186 4.64 -18.12 -1.45
N ASP A 187 5.69 -18.23 -0.64
CA ASP A 187 6.38 -19.50 -0.33
C ASP A 187 6.55 -19.77 1.19
N GLY A 188 6.27 -18.79 2.04
CA GLY A 188 6.49 -18.83 3.48
C GLY A 188 7.90 -18.46 3.95
N SER A 189 8.77 -18.05 3.02
CA SER A 189 10.17 -17.71 3.28
C SER A 189 10.52 -16.30 2.76
N SER A 190 10.02 -15.94 1.58
CA SER A 190 10.20 -14.66 0.94
C SER A 190 9.03 -13.74 1.32
N TRP A 191 9.29 -12.66 2.04
CA TRP A 191 8.24 -11.77 2.56
C TRP A 191 8.26 -10.41 1.88
N LEU A 192 7.08 -9.94 1.46
CA LEU A 192 6.84 -8.63 0.85
C LEU A 192 6.00 -7.78 1.79
N THR A 193 6.43 -6.56 2.11
CA THR A 193 5.64 -5.61 2.90
C THR A 193 4.62 -4.91 2.02
N ALA A 194 3.34 -5.28 2.17
CA ALA A 194 2.24 -4.70 1.41
C ALA A 194 1.80 -3.34 1.97
N MET A 195 1.76 -3.22 3.31
CA MET A 195 1.44 -1.97 4.01
C MET A 195 2.37 -1.81 5.21
N HIS A 196 2.76 -0.57 5.47
CA HIS A 196 3.60 -0.15 6.57
C HIS A 196 3.00 1.11 7.21
N VAL A 197 2.95 1.18 8.53
CA VAL A 197 2.54 2.37 9.28
C VAL A 197 3.66 2.77 10.22
N ASP A 198 4.28 3.90 9.92
CA ASP A 198 5.37 4.47 10.70
C ASP A 198 4.88 4.84 12.11
N ALA A 199 5.52 4.30 13.14
CA ALA A 199 5.12 4.46 14.54
C ALA A 199 5.30 5.90 15.06
N THR A 200 6.13 6.71 14.41
CA THR A 200 6.42 8.10 14.83
C THR A 200 5.40 9.08 14.23
N THR A 201 5.01 8.87 12.98
CA THR A 201 4.24 9.84 12.17
C THR A 201 2.82 9.39 11.88
N GLY A 202 2.52 8.09 12.03
CA GLY A 202 1.24 7.49 11.65
C GLY A 202 1.01 7.46 10.13
N ARG A 203 2.04 7.73 9.32
CA ARG A 203 1.94 7.70 7.86
C ARG A 203 1.87 6.26 7.37
N VAL A 204 0.89 6.02 6.50
CA VAL A 204 0.72 4.73 5.83
C VAL A 204 1.48 4.75 4.50
N ALA A 205 2.36 3.78 4.32
CA ALA A 205 3.05 3.48 3.06
C ALA A 205 2.61 2.12 2.53
N PHE A 206 2.73 1.93 1.22
CA PHE A 206 2.46 0.65 0.56
C PHE A 206 3.68 0.19 -0.25
N PRO A 207 4.74 -0.32 0.42
CA PRO A 207 6.03 -0.56 -0.23
C PRO A 207 5.98 -1.54 -1.42
N ASN A 208 5.00 -2.46 -1.43
CA ASN A 208 4.79 -3.42 -2.50
C ASN A 208 3.37 -3.31 -3.12
N GLY A 209 2.69 -2.15 -3.07
CA GLY A 209 1.36 -1.99 -3.70
C GLY A 209 0.80 -0.57 -3.94
N GLY A 210 0.00 -0.41 -5.00
CA GLY A 210 -1.33 0.24 -4.94
C GLY A 210 -1.52 1.77 -4.94
N VAL A 211 -0.51 2.62 -4.73
CA VAL A 211 -0.70 4.08 -4.86
C VAL A 211 0.40 4.66 -5.72
N ARG A 212 0.04 5.52 -6.67
CA ARG A 212 1.03 6.32 -7.42
C ARG A 212 1.86 7.09 -6.39
N GLU A 213 3.19 7.05 -6.50
CA GLU A 213 4.07 7.89 -5.68
C GLU A 213 3.61 9.34 -5.83
N LEU A 214 3.19 9.97 -4.72
CA LEU A 214 2.85 11.39 -4.67
C LEU A 214 4.14 12.19 -4.51
N LEU A 215 4.42 13.07 -5.47
CA LEU A 215 5.60 13.92 -5.45
C LEU A 215 5.44 15.04 -4.41
N ALA A 216 6.42 15.15 -3.50
CA ALA A 216 6.53 16.27 -2.57
C ALA A 216 7.29 17.47 -3.17
N GLU A 217 8.12 17.22 -4.20
CA GLU A 217 8.96 18.20 -4.89
C GLU A 217 9.04 17.86 -6.38
N ASN A 218 9.58 18.79 -7.19
CA ASN A 218 9.77 18.58 -8.62
C ASN A 218 10.61 17.34 -8.89
N ARG A 219 10.29 16.64 -9.98
CA ARG A 219 11.02 15.44 -10.39
C ARG A 219 11.68 15.61 -11.73
N THR A 220 12.96 15.28 -11.79
CA THR A 220 13.69 15.17 -13.06
C THR A 220 13.92 13.71 -13.41
N PHE A 221 13.69 13.37 -14.67
CA PHE A 221 14.12 12.13 -15.30
C PHE A 221 15.14 12.42 -16.39
N HIS A 222 16.19 11.62 -16.47
CA HIS A 222 17.25 11.75 -17.46
C HIS A 222 17.16 10.64 -18.50
N VAL A 223 17.32 11.02 -19.76
CA VAL A 223 17.30 10.12 -20.92
C VAL A 223 18.61 10.28 -21.69
N ARG A 224 19.25 9.16 -22.05
CA ARG A 224 20.50 9.11 -22.78
C ARG A 224 20.51 7.98 -23.80
N THR A 225 21.16 8.17 -24.94
CA THR A 225 21.32 7.12 -25.96
C THR A 225 22.16 5.93 -25.48
N ASP A 226 23.00 6.13 -24.47
CA ASP A 226 23.83 5.09 -23.81
C ASP A 226 23.26 4.66 -22.45
N GLY A 227 21.99 4.97 -22.16
CA GLY A 227 21.27 4.52 -20.96
C GLY A 227 20.65 3.12 -21.09
N ASP A 228 19.82 2.75 -20.11
CA ASP A 228 19.06 1.48 -20.08
C ASP A 228 17.64 1.72 -19.52
N ASP A 229 16.60 1.15 -20.15
CA ASP A 229 15.20 1.32 -19.71
C ASP A 229 14.83 0.54 -18.43
N GLY A 230 15.73 -0.34 -17.97
CA GLY A 230 15.72 -0.96 -16.65
C GLY A 230 16.22 -0.05 -15.52
N ASN A 231 16.83 1.10 -15.83
CA ASN A 231 17.27 2.08 -14.83
C ASN A 231 16.09 2.86 -14.23
N ASP A 232 16.37 3.74 -13.26
CA ASP A 232 15.35 4.57 -12.59
C ASP A 232 15.22 5.99 -13.16
N GLY A 233 16.14 6.41 -14.02
CA GLY A 233 16.18 7.71 -14.69
C GLY A 233 16.51 8.88 -13.75
N ARG A 234 16.92 8.65 -12.50
CA ARG A 234 17.01 9.72 -11.49
C ARG A 234 18.33 10.50 -11.51
N ASP A 235 19.32 10.04 -12.28
CA ASP A 235 20.61 10.71 -12.46
C ASP A 235 20.98 10.71 -13.96
N ALA A 236 21.79 11.69 -14.37
CA ALA A 236 22.26 11.86 -15.73
C ALA A 236 23.42 10.92 -16.12
N THR A 237 23.91 10.06 -15.22
CA THR A 237 24.90 9.03 -15.58
C THR A 237 24.26 7.91 -16.44
N SER A 238 25.06 7.26 -17.29
CA SER A 238 24.55 6.22 -18.20
C SER A 238 24.01 4.97 -17.48
N ASP A 239 24.54 4.66 -16.29
CA ASP A 239 24.07 3.56 -15.43
C ASP A 239 22.78 3.89 -14.65
N ARG A 240 22.25 5.11 -14.79
CA ARG A 240 21.03 5.57 -14.12
C ARG A 240 19.99 6.16 -15.08
N ALA A 241 20.38 6.72 -16.20
CA ALA A 241 19.47 7.31 -17.19
C ALA A 241 18.67 6.24 -17.95
N PHE A 242 17.45 6.60 -18.38
CA PHE A 242 16.68 5.78 -19.31
C PHE A 242 17.32 5.79 -20.70
N ALA A 243 17.14 4.71 -21.46
CA ALA A 243 17.58 4.65 -22.86
C ALA A 243 16.62 5.41 -23.79
N THR A 244 15.32 5.37 -23.49
CA THR A 244 14.28 5.91 -24.37
C THR A 244 13.46 7.02 -23.71
N ILE A 245 12.99 7.97 -24.53
CA ILE A 245 12.12 9.06 -24.08
C ILE A 245 10.75 8.50 -23.66
N GLN A 246 10.22 7.50 -24.38
CA GLN A 246 8.93 6.89 -24.05
C GLN A 246 8.96 6.25 -22.66
N ARG A 247 10.04 5.54 -22.29
CA ARG A 247 10.19 4.97 -20.95
C ARG A 247 10.13 6.03 -19.85
N ALA A 248 10.71 7.21 -20.08
CA ALA A 248 10.65 8.33 -19.14
C ALA A 248 9.24 8.94 -19.05
N VAL A 249 8.51 9.02 -20.16
CA VAL A 249 7.09 9.42 -20.18
C VAL A 249 6.25 8.44 -19.38
N ASP A 250 6.43 7.13 -19.58
CA ASP A 250 5.71 6.09 -18.85
C ASP A 250 6.02 6.14 -17.34
N ALA A 251 7.28 6.40 -16.98
CA ALA A 251 7.68 6.62 -15.58
C ALA A 251 6.98 7.84 -14.97
N ALA A 252 6.94 8.96 -15.69
CA ALA A 252 6.24 10.17 -15.25
C ALA A 252 4.73 9.94 -15.10
N LEU A 253 4.11 9.26 -16.05
CA LEU A 253 2.68 8.94 -16.03
C LEU A 253 2.30 7.87 -15.01
N ALA A 254 3.26 7.22 -14.34
CA ALA A 254 3.01 6.34 -13.20
C ALA A 254 2.95 7.09 -11.85
N LEU A 255 3.37 8.36 -11.81
CA LEU A 255 3.39 9.19 -10.60
C LEU A 255 2.09 9.98 -10.43
N ASP A 256 1.87 10.46 -9.20
CA ASP A 256 0.98 11.59 -8.91
C ASP A 256 1.85 12.82 -8.68
N SER A 257 1.74 13.81 -9.56
CA SER A 257 2.56 15.01 -9.50
C SER A 257 2.22 15.92 -8.32
N GLY A 258 1.04 15.78 -7.70
CA GLY A 258 0.60 16.73 -6.68
C GLY A 258 0.57 18.16 -7.25
N LEU A 259 1.46 19.03 -6.76
CA LEU A 259 1.70 20.38 -7.29
C LEU A 259 3.06 20.53 -8.01
N SER A 260 3.84 19.46 -8.05
CA SER A 260 5.23 19.45 -8.49
C SER A 260 5.35 19.15 -9.98
N ASP A 261 6.24 19.84 -10.67
CA ASP A 261 6.50 19.58 -12.08
C ASP A 261 7.37 18.33 -12.28
N ILE A 262 7.19 17.65 -13.41
CA ILE A 262 8.04 16.55 -13.87
C ILE A 262 8.73 16.98 -15.16
N GLU A 263 10.07 17.04 -15.12
CA GLU A 263 10.91 17.38 -16.27
C GLU A 263 11.66 16.14 -16.77
N ILE A 264 11.52 15.83 -18.05
CA ILE A 264 12.28 14.81 -18.76
C ILE A 264 13.40 15.53 -19.52
N LEU A 265 14.63 15.38 -19.04
CA LEU A 265 15.83 15.93 -19.64
C LEU A 265 16.49 14.91 -20.56
N VAL A 266 16.60 15.26 -21.84
CA VAL A 266 17.12 14.37 -22.87
C VAL A 266 18.53 14.81 -23.26
N ALA A 267 19.53 13.93 -23.12
CA ALA A 267 20.91 14.20 -23.52
C ALA A 267 21.06 14.30 -25.04
N PRO A 268 22.09 15.02 -25.55
CA PRO A 268 22.40 15.06 -26.97
C PRO A 268 22.46 13.67 -27.60
N GLY A 269 21.81 13.51 -28.75
CA GLY A 269 21.71 12.24 -29.46
C GLY A 269 20.45 12.10 -30.30
N THR A 270 20.37 11.01 -31.05
CA THR A 270 19.19 10.66 -31.85
C THR A 270 18.41 9.54 -31.17
N TYR A 271 17.13 9.80 -30.90
CA TYR A 271 16.21 8.88 -30.25
C TYR A 271 15.18 8.41 -31.27
N VAL A 272 15.22 7.12 -31.58
CA VAL A 272 14.33 6.51 -32.57
C VAL A 272 13.03 6.09 -31.90
N GLY A 273 11.91 6.55 -32.46
CA GLY A 273 10.57 6.19 -32.01
C GLY A 273 9.67 7.40 -31.74
N SER A 274 8.38 7.13 -31.60
CA SER A 274 7.40 8.14 -31.22
C SER A 274 7.40 8.38 -29.72
N VAL A 275 7.18 9.63 -29.32
CA VAL A 275 6.89 10.01 -27.94
C VAL A 275 5.38 10.21 -27.79
N VAL A 276 4.73 9.34 -27.03
CA VAL A 276 3.27 9.31 -26.89
C VAL A 276 2.87 9.62 -25.46
N VAL A 277 2.09 10.70 -25.29
CA VAL A 277 1.44 11.05 -24.03
C VAL A 277 -0.07 10.85 -24.19
N GLY A 278 -0.53 9.63 -23.87
CA GLY A 278 -1.90 9.19 -24.16
C GLY A 278 -2.96 9.59 -23.13
N THR A 279 -2.58 10.24 -22.03
CA THR A 279 -3.47 10.64 -20.94
C THR A 279 -2.90 11.84 -20.19
N ALA A 280 -3.76 12.56 -19.45
CA ALA A 280 -3.31 13.58 -18.51
C ALA A 280 -2.45 12.98 -17.38
N LEU A 281 -1.42 13.72 -16.97
CA LEU A 281 -0.65 13.46 -15.76
C LEU A 281 -1.57 13.56 -14.54
N ALA A 282 -1.45 12.62 -13.59
CA ALA A 282 -2.18 12.72 -12.33
C ALA A 282 -1.58 13.86 -11.48
N GLY A 283 -2.43 14.63 -10.81
CA GLY A 283 -2.05 15.86 -10.10
C GLY A 283 -2.18 17.11 -10.98
N ARG A 284 -1.55 18.21 -10.55
CA ARG A 284 -1.61 19.54 -11.19
C ARG A 284 -0.26 20.01 -11.75
N GLY A 285 0.81 19.24 -11.55
CA GLY A 285 2.12 19.55 -12.10
C GLY A 285 2.14 19.54 -13.63
N ARG A 286 3.15 20.18 -14.20
CA ARG A 286 3.45 20.14 -15.63
C ARG A 286 4.30 18.93 -15.96
N LEU A 287 4.04 18.32 -17.13
CA LEU A 287 4.99 17.43 -17.78
C LEU A 287 5.78 18.24 -18.81
N ILE A 288 7.11 18.24 -18.68
CA ILE A 288 8.02 19.00 -19.53
C ILE A 288 8.97 18.00 -20.18
N LEU A 289 9.09 18.04 -21.51
CA LEU A 289 10.09 17.30 -22.28
C LEU A 289 11.08 18.30 -22.88
N ARG A 290 12.35 18.19 -22.49
CA ARG A 290 13.35 19.16 -22.87
C ARG A 290 14.67 18.51 -23.27
N GLY A 291 15.16 18.85 -24.45
CA GLY A 291 16.52 18.53 -24.84
C GLY A 291 17.56 19.33 -24.05
N THR A 292 18.68 18.69 -23.74
CA THR A 292 19.84 19.28 -23.10
C THR A 292 20.94 19.45 -24.15
N GLY A 293 21.64 20.58 -24.10
CA GLY A 293 22.52 21.01 -25.18
C GLY A 293 22.52 22.53 -25.33
N GLY A 294 23.37 23.02 -26.23
CA GLY A 294 23.46 24.43 -26.59
C GLY A 294 22.47 24.82 -27.69
N ALA A 295 22.04 23.86 -28.52
CA ALA A 295 21.12 24.07 -29.64
C ALA A 295 20.04 22.98 -29.70
N ALA A 296 18.88 23.27 -30.32
CA ALA A 296 17.82 22.29 -30.53
C ALA A 296 18.26 21.06 -31.36
N ALA A 297 19.21 21.25 -32.28
CA ALA A 297 19.79 20.20 -33.11
C ALA A 297 20.63 19.16 -32.36
N ASP A 298 20.96 19.41 -31.09
CA ASP A 298 21.73 18.47 -30.28
C ASP A 298 20.91 17.22 -29.94
N VAL A 299 19.56 17.32 -29.91
CA VAL A 299 18.65 16.24 -29.54
C VAL A 299 17.61 16.02 -30.64
N VAL A 300 17.67 14.88 -31.32
CA VAL A 300 16.78 14.54 -32.44
C VAL A 300 15.81 13.45 -32.02
N ILE A 301 14.50 13.68 -32.15
CA ILE A 301 13.49 12.63 -32.15
C ILE A 301 13.25 12.24 -33.61
N SER A 302 13.54 10.98 -33.94
CA SER A 302 13.34 10.43 -35.29
C SER A 302 12.29 9.33 -35.26
N ALA A 303 11.10 9.61 -35.80
CA ALA A 303 9.96 8.70 -35.80
C ALA A 303 9.64 8.17 -37.20
N PRO A 304 10.41 7.19 -37.73
CA PRO A 304 10.25 6.68 -39.10
C PRO A 304 8.93 5.90 -39.34
N GLY A 305 8.19 5.57 -38.28
CA GLY A 305 6.93 4.83 -38.35
C GLY A 305 5.69 5.58 -37.87
N GLY A 306 5.77 6.89 -37.58
CA GLY A 306 4.67 7.61 -36.95
C GLY A 306 4.88 9.11 -36.78
N HIS A 307 4.40 9.64 -35.65
CA HIS A 307 4.58 11.04 -35.24
C HIS A 307 5.79 11.17 -34.30
N ALA A 308 6.49 12.28 -34.31
CA ALA A 308 7.60 12.48 -33.37
C ALA A 308 7.07 12.64 -31.94
N VAL A 309 6.10 13.54 -31.73
CA VAL A 309 5.41 13.72 -30.45
C VAL A 309 3.90 13.69 -30.67
N SER A 310 3.18 12.81 -29.97
CA SER A 310 1.72 12.66 -30.05
C SER A 310 1.05 12.75 -28.68
N LEU A 311 0.04 13.61 -28.57
CA LEU A 311 -0.77 13.82 -27.36
C LEU A 311 -2.24 13.47 -27.61
N ALA A 312 -2.87 12.82 -26.64
CA ALA A 312 -4.30 12.48 -26.69
C ALA A 312 -4.99 12.55 -25.32
N ASN A 313 -6.33 12.52 -25.33
CA ASN A 313 -7.19 12.29 -24.15
C ASN A 313 -6.91 13.25 -22.99
N GLY A 314 -6.83 14.55 -23.27
CA GLY A 314 -6.58 15.56 -22.24
C GLY A 314 -5.11 15.68 -21.78
N ALA A 315 -4.18 14.95 -22.40
CA ALA A 315 -2.76 15.07 -22.14
C ALA A 315 -2.26 16.51 -22.27
N ARG A 316 -1.30 16.87 -21.41
CA ARG A 316 -0.63 18.18 -21.45
C ARG A 316 0.88 17.98 -21.46
N LEU A 317 1.57 18.64 -22.38
CA LEU A 317 3.02 18.56 -22.52
C LEU A 317 3.60 19.89 -22.96
N ASP A 318 4.73 20.24 -22.38
CA ASP A 318 5.59 21.34 -22.81
C ASP A 318 6.87 20.79 -23.45
N VAL A 319 7.10 21.08 -24.72
CA VAL A 319 8.17 20.50 -25.54
C VAL A 319 9.19 21.57 -25.91
N ARG A 320 10.47 21.35 -25.56
CA ARG A 320 11.51 22.37 -25.76
C ARG A 320 12.83 21.79 -26.24
N ARG A 321 13.57 22.52 -27.08
CA ARG A 321 14.96 22.21 -27.46
C ARG A 321 15.15 20.83 -28.09
N LEU A 322 14.32 20.50 -29.07
CA LEU A 322 14.39 19.24 -29.79
C LEU A 322 14.27 19.50 -31.28
N THR A 323 14.97 18.69 -32.07
CA THR A 323 14.67 18.51 -33.48
C THR A 323 13.65 17.38 -33.65
N LEU A 324 12.61 17.60 -34.44
CA LEU A 324 11.54 16.63 -34.70
C LEU A 324 11.55 16.19 -36.15
N GLU A 325 11.80 14.90 -36.38
CA GLU A 325 11.72 14.23 -37.68
C GLU A 325 10.71 13.09 -37.62
N ALA A 326 9.81 13.01 -38.59
CA ALA A 326 8.72 12.02 -38.55
C ALA A 326 8.28 11.57 -39.94
N ALA A 327 7.95 10.29 -40.08
CA ALA A 327 7.27 9.81 -41.29
C ALA A 327 5.86 10.41 -41.46
N SER A 328 5.28 10.97 -40.40
CA SER A 328 3.99 11.66 -40.44
C SER A 328 4.05 13.07 -39.85
N ARG A 329 3.86 13.25 -38.54
CA ARG A 329 3.68 14.58 -37.93
C ARG A 329 4.79 14.86 -36.93
N GLY A 330 5.32 16.08 -36.92
CA GLY A 330 6.27 16.51 -35.88
C GLY A 330 5.58 16.58 -34.52
N LEU A 331 4.64 17.51 -34.41
CA LEU A 331 3.72 17.63 -33.26
C LEU A 331 2.31 17.23 -33.68
N ASP A 332 1.73 16.30 -32.92
CA ASP A 332 0.39 15.78 -33.11
C ASP A 332 -0.40 15.92 -31.80
N ALA A 333 -1.48 16.69 -31.79
CA ALA A 333 -2.34 16.86 -30.62
C ALA A 333 -3.80 16.57 -30.95
N ASN A 334 -4.40 15.61 -30.23
CA ASN A 334 -5.76 15.15 -30.49
C ASN A 334 -6.60 15.05 -29.21
N ASN A 335 -7.93 15.03 -29.35
CA ASN A 335 -8.89 14.69 -28.29
C ASN A 335 -8.64 15.40 -26.94
N ARG A 336 -8.81 16.72 -26.95
CA ARG A 336 -8.67 17.66 -25.83
C ARG A 336 -7.26 17.82 -25.27
N ALA A 337 -6.22 17.39 -26.00
CA ALA A 337 -4.84 17.63 -25.64
C ALA A 337 -4.47 19.13 -25.62
N PHE A 338 -3.49 19.49 -24.80
CA PHE A 338 -2.87 20.81 -24.76
C PHE A 338 -1.36 20.69 -24.89
N LEU A 339 -0.79 21.21 -25.97
CA LEU A 339 0.65 21.18 -26.22
C LEU A 339 1.21 22.60 -26.23
N GLU A 340 2.26 22.84 -25.47
CA GLU A 340 3.06 24.04 -25.56
C GLU A 340 4.44 23.69 -26.15
N PHE A 341 4.99 24.55 -27.01
CA PHE A 341 6.34 24.35 -27.52
C PHE A 341 7.14 25.65 -27.66
N SER A 342 8.45 25.54 -27.52
CA SER A 342 9.40 26.62 -27.75
C SER A 342 10.78 26.07 -28.12
N ASP A 343 11.58 26.84 -28.86
CA ASP A 343 12.97 26.47 -29.17
C ASP A 343 13.08 25.09 -29.85
N LEU A 344 12.14 24.78 -30.76
CA LEU A 344 12.14 23.54 -31.53
C LEU A 344 12.80 23.75 -32.90
N ASP A 345 13.27 22.67 -33.49
CA ASP A 345 13.61 22.60 -34.91
C ASP A 345 12.74 21.54 -35.61
N PHE A 346 11.90 21.96 -36.54
CA PHE A 346 11.10 21.04 -37.33
C PHE A 346 11.93 20.50 -38.50
N GLY A 347 12.36 19.25 -38.38
CA GLY A 347 12.97 18.46 -39.45
C GLY A 347 11.91 17.84 -40.37
N ASP A 348 12.33 16.93 -41.26
CA ASP A 348 11.45 16.40 -42.31
C ASP A 348 10.23 15.68 -41.70
N CYS A 349 9.03 16.06 -42.15
CA CYS A 349 7.77 15.47 -41.70
C CYS A 349 6.88 15.05 -42.87
N GLY A 350 6.52 13.77 -42.98
CA GLY A 350 5.77 13.26 -44.14
C GLY A 350 4.33 13.77 -44.29
N ALA A 351 3.75 14.41 -43.27
CA ALA A 351 2.40 14.97 -43.30
C ALA A 351 2.35 16.43 -42.84
N ALA A 352 2.79 16.75 -41.62
CA ALA A 352 2.77 18.12 -41.12
C ALA A 352 3.79 18.37 -40.00
N HIS A 353 4.32 19.58 -39.89
CA HIS A 353 5.14 19.94 -38.72
C HIS A 353 4.30 20.06 -37.44
N ILE A 354 3.16 20.76 -37.51
CA ILE A 354 2.25 21.00 -36.39
C ILE A 354 0.84 20.60 -36.82
N TYR A 355 0.21 19.72 -36.05
CA TYR A 355 -1.10 19.19 -36.38
C TYR A 355 -1.99 19.08 -35.13
N ALA A 356 -3.20 19.63 -35.19
CA ALA A 356 -4.18 19.55 -34.11
C ALA A 356 -5.58 19.14 -34.58
N THR A 357 -6.26 18.29 -33.82
CA THR A 357 -7.68 17.93 -33.98
C THR A 357 -8.39 17.88 -32.63
N ASP A 358 -9.41 18.72 -32.41
CA ASP A 358 -10.08 18.90 -31.10
C ASP A 358 -9.07 19.14 -29.96
N ALA A 359 -8.00 19.90 -30.23
CA ALA A 359 -6.89 20.12 -29.32
C ALA A 359 -6.36 21.55 -29.40
N ARG A 360 -5.51 21.93 -28.44
CA ARG A 360 -4.86 23.24 -28.41
C ARG A 360 -3.34 23.10 -28.51
N ILE A 361 -2.72 23.85 -29.41
CA ILE A 361 -1.26 23.95 -29.53
C ILE A 361 -0.85 25.41 -29.40
N VAL A 362 0.18 25.70 -28.59
CA VAL A 362 0.72 27.04 -28.39
C VAL A 362 2.22 27.04 -28.63
N GLY A 363 2.68 27.75 -29.67
CA GLY A 363 4.08 28.09 -29.86
C GLY A 363 4.44 29.32 -29.03
N SER A 364 5.06 29.13 -27.86
CA SER A 364 5.36 30.21 -26.90
C SER A 364 6.79 30.75 -27.01
N GLY A 365 7.59 30.26 -27.96
CA GLY A 365 8.93 30.77 -28.24
C GLY A 365 9.36 30.58 -29.69
N ASN A 366 10.50 31.15 -30.05
CA ASN A 366 11.06 31.05 -31.40
C ASN A 366 11.34 29.59 -31.77
N TYR A 367 11.32 29.27 -33.06
CA TYR A 367 11.63 27.93 -33.55
C TYR A 367 12.18 27.99 -34.97
N ARG A 368 12.73 26.87 -35.42
CA ARG A 368 13.34 26.69 -36.73
C ARG A 368 12.56 25.68 -37.55
N ILE A 369 12.68 25.77 -38.86
CA ILE A 369 12.18 24.77 -39.80
C ILE A 369 13.33 24.40 -40.72
N THR A 370 13.96 23.27 -40.45
CA THR A 370 15.06 22.73 -41.25
C THR A 370 14.62 21.64 -42.22
N GLY A 371 13.44 21.04 -42.04
CA GLY A 371 12.89 20.03 -42.93
C GLY A 371 11.70 20.48 -43.76
N ASP A 372 11.38 19.67 -44.77
CA ASP A 372 10.21 19.80 -45.61
C ASP A 372 9.02 19.02 -45.04
N ALA A 373 7.80 19.50 -45.30
CA ALA A 373 6.57 18.80 -44.96
C ALA A 373 5.43 19.24 -45.87
N PRO A 374 4.43 18.41 -46.20
CA PRO A 374 3.27 18.88 -46.96
C PRO A 374 2.57 20.09 -46.34
N TYR A 375 2.53 20.17 -45.01
CA TYR A 375 1.99 21.31 -44.27
C TYR A 375 2.91 21.75 -43.12
N HIS A 376 3.00 23.05 -42.83
CA HIS A 376 3.64 23.49 -41.58
C HIS A 376 2.65 23.44 -40.41
N VAL A 377 1.47 24.04 -40.56
CA VAL A 377 0.46 24.14 -39.50
C VAL A 377 -0.88 23.64 -40.01
N VAL A 378 -1.46 22.67 -39.31
CA VAL A 378 -2.77 22.08 -39.64
C VAL A 378 -3.68 22.10 -38.41
N ALA A 379 -4.83 22.76 -38.52
CA ALA A 379 -5.85 22.78 -37.48
C ALA A 379 -7.18 22.25 -38.04
N LEU A 380 -7.68 21.15 -37.47
CA LEU A 380 -8.96 20.54 -37.86
C LEU A 380 -9.91 20.44 -36.66
N THR A 381 -11.21 20.37 -36.93
CA THR A 381 -12.26 19.96 -35.96
C THR A 381 -12.09 20.62 -34.60
N ARG A 382 -12.49 21.88 -34.45
CA ARG A 382 -12.42 22.65 -33.18
C ARG A 382 -11.00 22.82 -32.61
N ALA A 383 -9.95 22.52 -33.37
CA ALA A 383 -8.59 22.78 -32.92
C ALA A 383 -8.31 24.29 -32.82
N TYR A 384 -7.44 24.64 -31.89
CA TYR A 384 -6.98 26.02 -31.71
C TYR A 384 -5.45 26.04 -31.62
N ILE A 385 -4.80 26.56 -32.67
CA ILE A 385 -3.36 26.73 -32.71
C ILE A 385 -3.01 28.21 -32.59
N THR A 386 -2.09 28.55 -31.68
CA THR A 386 -1.54 29.90 -31.53
C THR A 386 -0.04 29.85 -31.80
N ILE A 387 0.42 30.61 -32.80
CA ILE A 387 1.83 30.82 -33.14
C ILE A 387 2.00 32.32 -33.34
N SER A 388 2.10 33.08 -32.25
CA SER A 388 2.17 34.54 -32.29
C SER A 388 3.43 35.04 -31.59
N TYR A 389 4.00 36.14 -32.10
CA TYR A 389 5.26 36.73 -31.62
C TYR A 389 6.51 35.84 -31.79
N ASN A 390 6.44 34.80 -32.64
CA ASN A 390 7.55 33.89 -32.88
C ASN A 390 8.47 34.40 -34.01
N ALA A 391 9.77 34.36 -33.79
CA ALA A 391 10.74 34.33 -34.88
C ALA A 391 10.86 32.91 -35.41
N ILE A 392 10.58 32.74 -36.71
CA ILE A 392 10.52 31.46 -37.41
C ILE A 392 11.61 31.45 -38.46
N ASP A 393 12.66 30.67 -38.22
CA ASP A 393 13.82 30.64 -39.10
C ASP A 393 13.84 29.44 -40.05
N MET A 394 13.84 29.71 -41.35
CA MET A 394 14.04 28.72 -42.42
C MET A 394 15.41 28.98 -43.07
N PRO A 395 16.48 28.28 -42.65
CA PRO A 395 17.84 28.54 -43.15
C PRO A 395 18.01 28.21 -44.64
N ALA A 396 17.11 27.42 -45.21
CA ALA A 396 17.06 27.08 -46.62
C ALA A 396 15.61 27.10 -47.11
N THR A 397 15.39 27.19 -48.43
CA THR A 397 14.03 27.15 -49.00
C THR A 397 13.32 25.87 -48.58
N ARG A 398 12.17 25.99 -47.90
CA ARG A 398 11.36 24.85 -47.46
C ARG A 398 10.17 24.61 -48.37
N SER A 399 9.79 23.35 -48.56
CA SER A 399 8.68 22.94 -49.41
C SER A 399 7.44 22.59 -48.58
N PHE A 400 6.34 23.32 -48.79
CA PHE A 400 5.02 23.01 -48.25
C PHE A 400 4.04 22.66 -49.36
N SER A 401 4.16 21.45 -49.90
CA SER A 401 3.44 21.01 -51.11
C SER A 401 1.91 21.12 -51.01
N GLY A 402 1.35 21.09 -49.81
CA GLY A 402 -0.04 21.43 -49.53
C GLY A 402 -0.22 22.92 -49.23
N ALA A 403 0.09 23.34 -48.01
CA ALA A 403 0.03 24.73 -47.58
C ALA A 403 0.87 25.01 -46.33
N PHE A 404 1.37 26.24 -46.15
CA PHE A 404 2.03 26.63 -44.91
C PHE A 404 1.05 26.57 -43.72
N ALA A 405 -0.13 27.17 -43.84
CA ALA A 405 -1.19 27.09 -42.83
C ALA A 405 -2.50 26.51 -43.42
N PHE A 406 -3.08 25.52 -42.77
CA PHE A 406 -4.30 24.84 -43.24
C PHE A 406 -5.32 24.69 -42.11
N ALA A 407 -6.54 25.21 -42.29
CA ALA A 407 -7.59 25.15 -41.28
C ALA A 407 -8.95 24.72 -41.85
N LEU A 408 -9.64 23.80 -41.17
CA LEU A 408 -10.99 23.30 -41.51
C LEU A 408 -11.83 22.98 -40.28
N SER A 409 -13.15 22.90 -40.46
CA SER A 409 -14.11 22.32 -39.51
C SER A 409 -14.08 23.00 -38.14
N GLN A 410 -14.40 24.30 -38.09
CA GLN A 410 -14.44 25.10 -36.84
C GLN A 410 -13.08 25.28 -36.15
N ALA A 411 -11.98 25.06 -36.86
CA ALA A 411 -10.64 25.26 -36.32
C ALA A 411 -10.18 26.71 -36.43
N ILE A 412 -9.28 27.10 -35.53
CA ILE A 412 -8.70 28.44 -35.46
C ILE A 412 -7.18 28.32 -35.49
N ILE A 413 -6.53 29.09 -36.37
CA ILE A 413 -5.10 29.38 -36.34
C ILE A 413 -4.94 30.88 -36.08
N GLU A 414 -4.32 31.22 -34.95
CA GLU A 414 -3.88 32.58 -34.65
C GLU A 414 -2.38 32.67 -34.84
N ALA A 415 -1.95 33.42 -35.86
CA ALA A 415 -0.55 33.64 -36.10
C ALA A 415 -0.26 35.08 -36.51
N TYR A 416 -0.02 35.95 -35.53
CA TYR A 416 0.25 37.36 -35.75
C TYR A 416 1.57 37.79 -35.09
N SER A 417 2.17 38.87 -35.63
CA SER A 417 3.47 39.38 -35.18
C SER A 417 4.63 38.38 -35.24
N CYS A 418 4.55 37.39 -36.14
CA CYS A 418 5.64 36.49 -36.44
C CYS A 418 6.59 37.10 -37.46
N THR A 419 7.87 36.73 -37.37
CA THR A 419 8.87 37.09 -38.37
C THR A 419 9.39 35.82 -39.03
N PHE A 420 9.35 35.77 -40.36
CA PHE A 420 9.87 34.64 -41.14
C PHE A 420 11.19 35.02 -41.79
N THR A 421 12.24 34.25 -41.56
CA THR A 421 13.50 34.33 -42.33
C THR A 421 13.60 33.16 -43.29
N GLY A 422 14.17 33.39 -44.47
CA GLY A 422 14.21 32.41 -45.56
C GLY A 422 12.98 32.46 -46.48
N THR A 423 12.82 31.43 -47.30
CA THR A 423 11.72 31.34 -48.30
C THR A 423 11.03 29.99 -48.24
N ALA A 424 9.76 29.95 -48.68
CA ALA A 424 9.01 28.70 -48.78
C ALA A 424 8.28 28.59 -50.13
N THR A 425 8.11 27.36 -50.62
CA THR A 425 7.27 27.03 -51.78
C THR A 425 5.94 26.42 -51.34
N GLY A 426 4.93 26.50 -52.21
CA GLY A 426 3.58 26.00 -51.93
C GLY A 426 2.58 27.09 -51.57
N THR A 427 1.37 26.67 -51.18
CA THR A 427 0.25 27.57 -50.86
C THR A 427 0.49 28.28 -49.54
N ARG A 428 0.35 29.61 -49.48
CA ARG A 428 0.54 30.36 -48.22
C ARG A 428 -0.42 29.95 -47.11
N TYR A 429 -1.69 29.76 -47.45
CA TYR A 429 -2.67 29.27 -46.50
C TYR A 429 -3.89 28.70 -47.22
N TYR A 430 -4.65 27.86 -46.51
CA TYR A 430 -5.99 27.47 -46.91
C TYR A 430 -6.93 27.48 -45.68
N ALA A 431 -8.02 28.25 -45.77
CA ALA A 431 -9.07 28.26 -44.77
C ALA A 431 -10.40 27.85 -45.42
N GLY A 432 -10.91 26.67 -45.05
CA GLY A 432 -12.20 26.19 -45.55
C GLY A 432 -13.31 26.27 -44.49
N VAL A 433 -14.27 25.36 -44.59
CA VAL A 433 -15.54 25.37 -43.83
C VAL A 433 -15.41 25.78 -42.36
N ALA A 434 -15.97 26.95 -42.03
CA ALA A 434 -16.08 27.50 -40.68
C ALA A 434 -14.74 27.66 -39.93
N ALA A 435 -13.61 27.70 -40.64
CA ALA A 435 -12.30 27.90 -40.05
C ALA A 435 -11.89 29.38 -40.01
N ILE A 436 -11.00 29.73 -39.07
CA ILE A 436 -10.43 31.07 -38.94
C ILE A 436 -8.91 30.96 -39.01
N ILE A 437 -8.30 31.80 -39.85
CA ILE A 437 -6.86 32.06 -39.82
C ILE A 437 -6.67 33.56 -39.61
N PHE A 438 -6.14 33.94 -38.45
CA PHE A 438 -5.95 35.33 -38.05
C PHE A 438 -4.46 35.68 -38.06
N THR A 439 -4.06 36.66 -38.87
CA THR A 439 -2.65 37.05 -39.02
C THR A 439 -2.31 38.50 -38.71
N ALA A 440 -3.29 39.41 -38.80
CA ALA A 440 -3.07 40.87 -38.71
C ALA A 440 -1.98 41.41 -39.66
N GLY A 441 -1.67 40.68 -40.74
CA GLY A 441 -0.54 40.96 -41.65
C GLY A 441 -0.87 40.81 -43.13
N GLY A 442 -2.15 40.68 -43.49
CA GLY A 442 -2.59 40.55 -44.88
C GLY A 442 -2.52 39.15 -45.48
N VAL A 443 -3.04 39.02 -46.70
CA VAL A 443 -3.07 37.77 -47.49
C VAL A 443 -1.68 37.28 -47.93
N GLY A 444 -0.64 38.11 -47.76
CA GLY A 444 0.75 37.76 -48.05
C GLY A 444 1.58 37.40 -46.81
N TYR A 445 0.95 37.32 -45.64
CA TYR A 445 1.64 37.18 -44.37
C TYR A 445 2.48 35.90 -44.26
N PHE A 446 1.90 34.74 -44.60
CA PHE A 446 2.63 33.48 -44.56
C PHE A 446 3.54 33.33 -45.79
N PRO A 447 4.70 32.67 -45.63
CA PRO A 447 5.59 32.39 -46.75
C PRO A 447 4.95 31.34 -47.70
N GLY A 448 5.33 31.38 -48.98
CA GLY A 448 4.79 30.49 -50.01
C GLY A 448 4.83 31.13 -51.39
N SER A 449 5.02 30.29 -52.41
CA SER A 449 5.08 30.68 -53.82
C SER A 449 3.70 30.76 -54.49
N VAL A 450 2.67 30.18 -53.88
CA VAL A 450 1.29 30.16 -54.38
C VAL A 450 0.38 30.95 -53.43
N ALA A 451 -0.50 31.78 -53.99
CA ALA A 451 -1.45 32.59 -53.21
C ALA A 451 -2.36 31.72 -52.33
N GLY A 452 -2.79 32.26 -51.18
CA GLY A 452 -3.68 31.53 -50.29
C GLY A 452 -5.08 31.32 -50.88
N GLY A 453 -5.74 30.25 -50.43
CA GLY A 453 -7.08 29.85 -50.86
C GLY A 453 -8.09 29.87 -49.71
N VAL A 454 -9.36 30.04 -50.06
CA VAL A 454 -10.48 30.12 -49.11
C VAL A 454 -11.75 29.59 -49.76
N ASP A 455 -12.59 28.85 -49.02
CA ASP A 455 -13.83 28.29 -49.58
C ASP A 455 -14.89 29.37 -49.84
N ALA A 456 -15.45 29.41 -51.05
CA ALA A 456 -16.51 30.34 -51.39
C ALA A 456 -17.78 30.08 -50.53
N GLY A 457 -18.18 31.05 -49.72
CA GLY A 457 -19.47 31.07 -49.02
C GLY A 457 -19.47 30.75 -47.52
N THR A 458 -18.31 30.53 -46.87
CA THR A 458 -18.30 30.11 -45.44
C THR A 458 -17.12 30.64 -44.59
N TYR A 459 -16.78 31.94 -44.61
CA TYR A 459 -15.84 32.49 -43.61
C TYR A 459 -15.91 34.03 -43.44
N ALA A 460 -15.36 34.52 -42.32
CA ALA A 460 -14.95 35.90 -42.09
C ALA A 460 -13.41 35.94 -41.97
N LEU A 461 -12.74 36.51 -42.97
CA LEU A 461 -11.31 36.85 -42.90
C LEU A 461 -11.21 38.23 -42.25
N TYR A 462 -10.63 38.29 -41.05
CA TYR A 462 -10.24 39.56 -40.45
C TYR A 462 -8.76 39.80 -40.78
N VAL A 463 -8.55 40.64 -41.79
CA VAL A 463 -7.23 41.09 -42.26
C VAL A 463 -6.61 42.06 -41.28
#